data_AF-A0A2E3JD68-F1
#
_entry.id   AF-A0A2E3JD68-F1
#
_cell.length_a   1.000
_cell.length_b   1.000
_cell.length_c   1.000
_cell.angle_alpha   90.00
_cell.angle_beta   90.00
_cell.angle_gamma   90.00
#
_symmetry.space_group_name_H-M   'P 1'
#
loop_
_entity.id
_entity.type
_entity.pdbx_description
1 polymer ?
#
loop_
_entity_poly.entity_id
_entity_poly.type
_entity_poly.pdbx_seq_one_letter_code
_entity_poly.pdbx_strand_id
1 'polypeptide(L)'
;MVFNSPEGRIVAMDSARYVDGRNSNRDVVVPSSYLGVLPARLMAPHRPRAVIAHDGCIGKDGAGIAGLWYLEAIGIPAAAAAGMSAELGNGMDLYETGIISRVNILAERAGVEEGMSVAESAKILLENDPGDISAGTKIRRESVAISDTGREIIVTDSIVFALPEDNKNVLVTAGHTGRSGAKFLLEVSPHGFICSDGGMSKNNAGIAGLETTQEHGLAGACCDAWSAPVGDAFKAFEEGTISACNDIAAERGVEIGMTVREAAFKLLEEVNE
;
A
#
# COMPACT_ATOMS: atom_id res chain seq x y z
N MET A 1 1.77 -10.25 28.87
CA MET A 1 1.94 -8.78 28.93
C MET A 1 3.43 -8.52 28.95
N VAL A 2 3.92 -7.72 28.00
CA VAL A 2 5.36 -7.47 27.79
C VAL A 2 5.73 -6.01 28.02
N PHE A 3 4.74 -5.11 27.98
CA PHE A 3 4.90 -3.69 28.27
C PHE A 3 3.63 -3.11 28.90
N ASN A 4 3.79 -2.12 29.79
CA ASN A 4 2.69 -1.43 30.45
C ASN A 4 3.06 0.04 30.67
N SER A 5 2.17 0.95 30.27
CA SER A 5 2.35 2.40 30.34
C SER A 5 1.03 3.09 30.64
N PRO A 6 1.05 4.39 31.01
CA PRO A 6 -0.15 5.20 31.11
C PRO A 6 -0.99 5.25 29.84
N GLU A 7 -0.42 5.00 28.65
CA GLU A 7 -1.05 5.04 27.33
C GLU A 7 -1.80 3.73 27.02
N GLY A 8 -1.25 2.60 27.46
CA GLY A 8 -1.85 1.27 27.37
C GLY A 8 -0.81 0.15 27.56
N ARG A 9 -1.16 -1.07 27.15
CA ARG A 9 -0.30 -2.26 27.29
C ARG A 9 0.04 -2.88 25.95
N ILE A 10 1.18 -3.57 25.91
CA ILE A 10 1.51 -4.50 24.83
C ILE A 10 1.35 -5.92 25.38
N VAL A 11 0.54 -6.72 24.70
CA VAL A 11 0.17 -8.07 25.16
C VAL A 11 0.53 -9.10 24.10
N ALA A 12 1.71 -9.69 24.25
CA ALA A 12 2.10 -10.91 23.55
C ALA A 12 1.26 -12.11 24.00
N MET A 13 0.84 -12.94 23.05
CA MET A 13 0.05 -14.14 23.28
C MET A 13 0.25 -15.17 22.16
N ASP A 14 0.01 -16.44 22.44
CA ASP A 14 0.30 -17.52 21.50
C ASP A 14 -0.73 -17.65 20.37
N SER A 15 -1.91 -17.02 20.52
CA SER A 15 -3.00 -17.15 19.57
C SER A 15 -3.95 -15.96 19.62
N ALA A 16 -4.46 -15.56 18.45
CA ALA A 16 -5.54 -14.57 18.32
C ALA A 16 -6.81 -14.96 19.09
N ARG A 17 -7.01 -16.25 19.38
CA ARG A 17 -8.12 -16.74 20.23
C ARG A 17 -8.06 -16.21 21.66
N TYR A 18 -6.88 -15.82 22.14
CA TYR A 18 -6.71 -15.29 23.48
C TYR A 18 -6.93 -13.78 23.59
N VAL A 19 -7.18 -13.10 22.46
CA VAL A 19 -7.67 -11.73 22.48
C VAL A 19 -9.11 -11.75 22.97
N ASP A 20 -9.39 -11.01 24.04
CA ASP A 20 -10.73 -10.87 24.60
C ASP A 20 -11.04 -9.42 25.02
N GLY A 21 -12.17 -9.21 25.71
CA GLY A 21 -12.62 -7.87 26.12
C GLY A 21 -11.65 -7.12 27.04
N ARG A 22 -10.65 -7.81 27.61
CA ARG A 22 -9.58 -7.18 28.39
C ARG A 22 -8.55 -6.49 27.51
N ASN A 23 -8.51 -6.75 26.20
CA ASN A 23 -7.53 -6.21 25.24
C ASN A 23 -8.15 -5.13 24.34
N SER A 24 -8.73 -4.09 24.92
CA SER A 24 -9.60 -3.16 24.19
C SER A 24 -9.08 -1.73 24.17
N ASN A 25 -9.30 -1.05 23.03
CA ASN A 25 -9.12 0.36 22.66
C ASN A 25 -7.76 1.04 22.95
N ARG A 26 -6.96 0.48 23.84
CA ARG A 26 -5.73 1.05 24.37
C ARG A 26 -4.56 0.09 24.25
N ASP A 27 -4.84 -1.20 24.13
CA ASP A 27 -3.82 -2.24 24.11
C ASP A 27 -3.44 -2.60 22.69
N VAL A 28 -2.14 -2.79 22.48
CA VAL A 28 -1.60 -3.44 21.28
C VAL A 28 -1.48 -4.93 21.58
N VAL A 29 -2.12 -5.76 20.75
CA VAL A 29 -2.04 -7.22 20.89
C VAL A 29 -1.04 -7.79 19.91
N VAL A 30 -0.22 -8.73 20.40
CA VAL A 30 0.80 -9.42 19.60
C VAL A 30 0.54 -10.93 19.61
N PRO A 31 -0.51 -11.43 18.92
CA PRO A 31 -0.79 -12.86 18.83
C PRO A 31 0.10 -13.56 17.79
N SER A 32 0.82 -14.61 18.18
CA SER A 32 1.61 -15.43 17.26
C SER A 32 0.78 -16.49 16.52
N SER A 33 -0.36 -16.09 15.98
CA SER A 33 -1.07 -16.86 14.95
C SER A 33 -1.02 -16.07 13.63
N TYR A 34 -1.23 -16.73 12.50
CA TYR A 34 -1.26 -16.05 11.21
C TYR A 34 -2.31 -14.91 11.20
N LEU A 35 -2.04 -13.80 10.50
CA LEU A 35 -2.94 -12.65 10.37
C LEU A 35 -3.94 -12.81 9.21
N GLY A 36 -4.61 -13.95 9.15
CA GLY A 36 -5.68 -14.19 8.18
C GLY A 36 -7.01 -13.58 8.59
N VAL A 37 -8.01 -13.66 7.69
CA VAL A 37 -9.36 -13.11 7.93
C VAL A 37 -10.04 -13.74 9.15
N LEU A 38 -9.90 -15.06 9.37
CA LEU A 38 -10.51 -15.74 10.51
C LEU A 38 -9.91 -15.25 11.85
N PRO A 39 -8.59 -15.30 12.09
CA PRO A 39 -7.98 -14.69 13.27
C PRO A 39 -8.36 -13.22 13.46
N ALA A 40 -8.35 -12.41 12.39
CA ALA A 40 -8.74 -11.01 12.47
C ALA A 40 -10.18 -10.82 12.97
N ARG A 41 -11.14 -11.67 12.56
CA ARG A 41 -12.53 -11.66 13.05
C ARG A 41 -12.67 -12.05 14.51
N LEU A 42 -11.73 -12.80 15.08
CA LEU A 42 -11.73 -13.10 16.51
C LEU A 42 -11.31 -11.88 17.34
N MET A 43 -10.34 -11.10 16.84
CA MET A 43 -9.78 -9.95 17.53
C MET A 43 -10.64 -8.69 17.37
N ALA A 44 -11.21 -8.48 16.17
CA ALA A 44 -11.93 -7.27 15.80
C ALA A 44 -13.07 -6.87 16.76
N PRO A 45 -13.91 -7.78 17.29
CA PRO A 45 -14.98 -7.43 18.24
C PRO A 45 -14.47 -6.79 19.53
N HIS A 46 -13.21 -7.06 19.90
CA HIS A 46 -12.59 -6.52 21.12
C HIS A 46 -11.97 -5.14 20.90
N ARG A 47 -11.87 -4.69 19.64
CA ARG A 47 -11.33 -3.39 19.23
C ARG A 47 -9.98 -3.04 19.89
N PRO A 48 -8.94 -3.89 19.77
CA PRO A 48 -7.61 -3.51 20.25
C PRO A 48 -7.15 -2.20 19.57
N ARG A 49 -6.22 -1.47 20.21
CA ARG A 49 -5.64 -0.26 19.62
C ARG A 49 -4.89 -0.58 18.34
N ALA A 50 -4.17 -1.70 18.32
CA ALA A 50 -3.54 -2.23 17.13
C ALA A 50 -3.27 -3.73 17.27
N VAL A 51 -2.98 -4.39 16.15
CA VAL A 51 -2.63 -5.81 16.07
C VAL A 51 -1.30 -5.98 15.36
N ILE A 52 -0.37 -6.74 15.95
CA ILE A 52 0.80 -7.26 15.22
C ILE A 52 0.76 -8.78 15.30
N ALA A 53 0.66 -9.47 14.17
CA ALA A 53 0.55 -10.92 14.17
C ALA A 53 1.52 -11.56 13.19
N HIS A 54 1.62 -12.88 13.21
CA HIS A 54 2.50 -13.62 12.31
C HIS A 54 1.94 -13.60 10.88
N ASP A 55 2.76 -13.53 9.83
CA ASP A 55 2.26 -13.50 8.44
C ASP A 55 1.99 -14.89 7.84
N GLY A 56 2.43 -15.95 8.53
CA GLY A 56 2.24 -17.34 8.10
C GLY A 56 3.04 -17.68 6.85
N CYS A 57 4.18 -17.02 6.66
CA CYS A 57 4.94 -16.99 5.42
C CYS A 57 4.08 -16.56 4.23
N ILE A 58 3.23 -15.56 4.45
CA ILE A 58 2.20 -14.99 3.55
C ILE A 58 1.06 -15.98 3.23
N GLY A 59 1.35 -17.27 3.12
CA GLY A 59 0.42 -18.30 2.71
C GLY A 59 0.01 -18.19 1.24
N LYS A 60 -0.60 -19.26 0.73
CA LYS A 60 -1.15 -19.25 -0.63
C LYS A 60 -2.18 -18.11 -0.77
N ASP A 61 -2.14 -17.41 -1.90
CA ASP A 61 -3.06 -16.31 -2.26
C ASP A 61 -3.05 -15.13 -1.25
N GLY A 62 -2.00 -15.00 -0.42
CA GLY A 62 -1.94 -13.96 0.62
C GLY A 62 -2.82 -14.24 1.85
N ALA A 63 -3.30 -15.48 2.02
CA ALA A 63 -4.25 -15.85 3.08
C ALA A 63 -3.72 -15.59 4.51
N GLY A 64 -2.41 -15.63 4.70
CA GLY A 64 -1.73 -15.39 5.97
C GLY A 64 -1.70 -13.93 6.41
N ILE A 65 -1.95 -12.99 5.49
CA ILE A 65 -1.95 -11.54 5.75
C ILE A 65 -3.30 -10.86 5.45
N ALA A 66 -4.27 -11.61 4.92
CA ALA A 66 -5.57 -11.05 4.50
C ALA A 66 -6.36 -10.34 5.62
N GLY A 67 -6.02 -10.59 6.89
CA GLY A 67 -6.54 -9.88 8.04
C GLY A 67 -6.13 -8.40 8.10
N LEU A 68 -5.00 -8.00 7.49
CA LEU A 68 -4.53 -6.61 7.44
C LEU A 68 -5.61 -5.69 6.86
N TRP A 69 -6.10 -6.02 5.67
CA TRP A 69 -7.12 -5.22 4.96
C TRP A 69 -8.49 -5.32 5.62
N TYR A 70 -8.82 -6.47 6.24
CA TYR A 70 -10.04 -6.58 7.02
C TYR A 70 -10.04 -5.65 8.24
N LEU A 71 -8.92 -5.59 8.98
CA LEU A 71 -8.75 -4.71 10.14
C LEU A 71 -8.69 -3.24 9.72
N GLU A 72 -8.03 -2.94 8.60
CA GLU A 72 -8.00 -1.60 8.01
C GLU A 72 -9.42 -1.08 7.74
N ALA A 73 -10.26 -1.87 7.08
CA ALA A 73 -11.62 -1.49 6.71
C ALA A 73 -12.52 -1.16 7.91
N ILE A 74 -12.16 -1.61 9.12
CA ILE A 74 -12.91 -1.36 10.36
C ILE A 74 -12.17 -0.42 11.34
N GLY A 75 -11.07 0.19 10.89
CA GLY A 75 -10.36 1.22 11.64
C GLY A 75 -9.37 0.70 12.67
N ILE A 76 -8.75 -0.46 12.44
CA ILE A 76 -7.75 -1.03 13.35
C ILE A 76 -6.37 -1.06 12.65
N PRO A 77 -5.38 -0.31 13.16
CA PRO A 77 -3.98 -0.43 12.76
C PRO A 77 -3.47 -1.86 12.90
N ALA A 78 -2.84 -2.37 11.86
CA ALA A 78 -2.35 -3.74 11.85
C ALA A 78 -1.05 -3.90 11.07
N ALA A 79 -0.19 -4.78 11.58
CA ALA A 79 1.02 -5.22 10.91
C ALA A 79 1.16 -6.74 11.01
N ALA A 80 1.86 -7.33 10.05
CA ALA A 80 2.23 -8.74 10.04
C ALA A 80 3.75 -8.85 10.13
N ALA A 81 4.25 -9.83 10.89
CA ALA A 81 5.67 -10.13 11.00
C ALA A 81 6.04 -11.33 10.12
N ALA A 82 7.25 -11.28 9.54
CA ALA A 82 7.80 -12.31 8.68
C ALA A 82 7.82 -13.67 9.39
N GLY A 83 7.19 -14.68 8.80
CA GLY A 83 7.10 -15.99 9.43
C GLY A 83 8.43 -16.74 9.56
N MET A 84 9.48 -16.27 8.89
CA MET A 84 10.85 -16.76 9.06
C MET A 84 11.63 -16.04 10.15
N SER A 85 11.05 -14.99 10.77
CA SER A 85 11.69 -14.20 11.83
C SER A 85 11.24 -14.60 13.25
N ALA A 86 10.14 -15.36 13.37
CA ALA A 86 9.59 -15.77 14.66
C ALA A 86 8.78 -17.08 14.55
N GLU A 87 8.60 -17.74 15.69
CA GLU A 87 7.86 -18.99 15.84
C GLU A 87 6.34 -18.77 15.81
N LEU A 88 5.67 -19.45 14.87
CA LEU A 88 4.22 -19.56 14.88
C LEU A 88 3.74 -20.31 16.15
N GLY A 89 2.88 -19.66 16.92
CA GLY A 89 2.30 -20.19 18.16
C GLY A 89 3.06 -19.78 19.42
N ASN A 90 4.11 -18.97 19.32
CA ASN A 90 4.87 -18.44 20.45
C ASN A 90 4.80 -16.91 20.45
N GLY A 91 3.95 -16.34 21.32
CA GLY A 91 3.73 -14.90 21.38
C GLY A 91 4.96 -14.11 21.84
N MET A 92 5.77 -14.70 22.72
CA MET A 92 6.95 -14.02 23.26
C MET A 92 8.05 -13.92 22.20
N ASP A 93 8.32 -15.01 21.49
CA ASP A 93 9.29 -15.03 20.40
C ASP A 93 8.90 -14.04 19.29
N LEU A 94 7.62 -14.03 18.87
CA LEU A 94 7.11 -13.03 17.93
C LEU A 94 7.39 -11.58 18.37
N TYR A 95 7.24 -11.28 19.65
CA TYR A 95 7.51 -9.93 20.16
C TYR A 95 9.00 -9.61 20.22
N GLU A 96 9.84 -10.56 20.64
CA GLU A 96 11.27 -10.34 20.89
C GLU A 96 12.12 -10.37 19.62
N THR A 97 11.78 -11.23 18.64
CA THR A 97 12.62 -11.48 17.45
C THR A 97 11.93 -11.14 16.13
N GLY A 98 10.60 -10.98 16.14
CA GLY A 98 9.82 -10.77 14.93
C GLY A 98 10.21 -9.48 14.19
N ILE A 99 10.19 -9.56 12.86
CA ILE A 99 10.43 -8.44 11.95
C ILE A 99 9.17 -8.19 11.12
N ILE A 100 8.71 -6.94 11.04
CA ILE A 100 7.53 -6.56 10.25
C ILE A 100 7.77 -6.88 8.77
N SER A 101 6.87 -7.65 8.17
CA SER A 101 6.86 -7.97 6.73
C SER A 101 5.81 -7.20 5.96
N ARG A 102 4.67 -6.86 6.56
CA ARG A 102 3.58 -6.14 5.92
C ARG A 102 2.88 -5.22 6.91
N VAL A 103 2.37 -4.10 6.42
CA VAL A 103 1.60 -3.13 7.20
C VAL A 103 0.31 -2.77 6.47
N ASN A 104 -0.71 -2.36 7.21
CA ASN A 104 -1.85 -1.65 6.63
C ASN A 104 -1.65 -0.13 6.70
N ILE A 105 -2.44 0.65 5.98
CA ILE A 105 -2.22 2.11 5.86
C ILE A 105 -2.31 2.83 7.23
N LEU A 106 -3.10 2.29 8.16
CA LEU A 106 -3.25 2.87 9.49
C LEU A 106 -1.99 2.67 10.33
N ALA A 107 -1.34 1.49 10.24
CA ALA A 107 -0.06 1.25 10.90
C ALA A 107 1.06 2.06 10.24
N GLU A 108 1.08 2.15 8.91
CA GLU A 108 2.02 3.01 8.18
C GLU A 108 1.94 4.47 8.63
N ARG A 109 0.72 5.03 8.71
CA ARG A 109 0.50 6.42 9.19
C ARG A 109 0.92 6.66 10.63
N ALA A 110 0.88 5.62 11.46
CA ALA A 110 1.41 5.70 12.82
C ALA A 110 2.96 5.70 12.84
N GLY A 111 3.61 5.36 11.73
CA GLY A 111 5.07 5.31 11.56
C GLY A 111 5.65 3.89 11.58
N VAL A 112 4.85 2.85 11.37
CA VAL A 112 5.36 1.47 11.26
C VAL A 112 5.73 1.16 9.81
N GLU A 113 6.94 0.67 9.61
CA GLU A 113 7.48 0.31 8.29
C GLU A 113 7.88 -1.18 8.22
N GLU A 114 7.91 -1.73 6.99
CA GLU A 114 8.48 -3.06 6.74
C GLU A 114 9.97 -3.09 7.14
N GLY A 115 10.40 -4.16 7.79
CA GLY A 115 11.78 -4.32 8.30
C GLY A 115 11.99 -3.86 9.75
N MET A 116 11.05 -3.11 10.35
CA MET A 116 11.12 -2.76 11.78
C MET A 116 10.94 -4.00 12.68
N SER A 117 11.45 -3.94 13.91
CA SER A 117 11.22 -5.00 14.91
C SER A 117 9.79 -4.92 15.47
N VAL A 118 9.17 -6.07 15.77
CA VAL A 118 7.83 -6.12 16.38
C VAL A 118 7.77 -5.33 17.69
N ALA A 119 8.80 -5.40 18.51
CA ALA A 119 8.86 -4.66 19.78
C ALA A 119 8.84 -3.14 19.59
N GLU A 120 9.55 -2.63 18.59
CA GLU A 120 9.55 -1.20 18.25
C GLU A 120 8.22 -0.78 17.65
N SER A 121 7.72 -1.51 16.65
CA SER A 121 6.44 -1.23 16.00
C SER A 121 5.26 -1.27 16.98
N ALA A 122 5.28 -2.18 17.96
CA ALA A 122 4.25 -2.24 18.99
C ALA A 122 4.22 -1.00 19.89
N LYS A 123 5.38 -0.38 20.15
CA LYS A 123 5.45 0.89 20.89
C LYS A 123 4.97 2.05 20.04
N ILE A 124 5.39 2.13 18.78
CA ILE A 124 4.92 3.13 17.81
C ILE A 124 3.39 3.12 17.74
N LEU A 125 2.77 1.94 17.58
CA LEU A 125 1.31 1.80 17.52
C LEU A 125 0.59 2.14 18.83
N LEU A 126 1.28 2.00 19.96
CA LEU A 126 0.76 2.35 21.27
C LEU A 126 0.77 3.86 21.50
N GLU A 127 1.81 4.54 21.03
CA GLU A 127 2.11 5.94 21.35
C GLU A 127 1.57 6.91 20.28
N ASN A 128 1.69 6.55 19.00
CA ASN A 128 1.37 7.44 17.89
C ASN A 128 -0.12 7.38 17.50
N ASP A 129 -0.59 8.49 16.93
CA ASP A 129 -1.93 8.61 16.37
C ASP A 129 -1.89 8.33 14.85
N PRO A 130 -2.60 7.30 14.34
CA PRO A 130 -2.69 7.01 12.90
C PRO A 130 -3.58 8.01 12.12
N GLY A 131 -4.18 8.98 12.81
CA GLY A 131 -5.12 9.93 12.24
C GLY A 131 -6.53 9.34 12.07
N ASP A 132 -7.18 9.66 10.96
CA ASP A 132 -8.57 9.21 10.73
C ASP A 132 -8.68 7.68 10.54
N ILE A 133 -9.21 7.01 11.56
CA ILE A 133 -9.50 5.56 11.59
C ILE A 133 -10.94 5.21 11.21
N SER A 134 -11.78 6.16 10.78
CA SER A 134 -13.16 5.86 10.40
C SER A 134 -13.23 4.86 9.24
N ALA A 135 -14.29 4.05 9.15
CA ALA A 135 -14.48 3.20 7.98
C ALA A 135 -14.70 4.07 6.74
N GLY A 136 -13.96 3.82 5.68
CA GLY A 136 -14.06 4.58 4.43
C GLY A 136 -12.74 4.63 3.66
N THR A 137 -12.75 5.35 2.55
CA THR A 137 -11.58 5.51 1.68
C THR A 137 -10.46 6.24 2.41
N LYS A 138 -9.27 5.65 2.43
CA LYS A 138 -8.05 6.29 2.93
C LYS A 138 -7.19 6.72 1.76
N ILE A 139 -6.79 7.99 1.78
CA ILE A 139 -5.95 8.58 0.73
C ILE A 139 -4.50 8.43 1.15
N ARG A 140 -3.71 7.74 0.33
CA ARG A 140 -2.25 7.69 0.41
C ARG A 140 -1.72 8.46 -0.78
N ARG A 141 -0.97 9.54 -0.53
CA ARG A 141 -0.44 10.44 -1.57
C ARG A 141 0.87 11.05 -1.09
N GLU A 142 1.91 10.96 -1.90
CA GLU A 142 3.23 11.51 -1.59
C GLU A 142 3.89 12.11 -2.83
N SER A 143 4.64 13.20 -2.65
CA SER A 143 5.57 13.73 -3.64
C SER A 143 6.94 13.11 -3.44
N VAL A 144 7.35 12.25 -4.37
CA VAL A 144 8.60 11.46 -4.24
C VAL A 144 9.77 12.06 -4.99
N ALA A 145 9.52 13.03 -5.87
CA ALA A 145 10.54 13.76 -6.60
C ALA A 145 10.00 15.11 -7.09
N ILE A 146 10.88 16.10 -7.23
CA ILE A 146 10.57 17.42 -7.77
C ILE A 146 11.65 17.78 -8.81
N SER A 147 11.24 18.23 -9.99
CA SER A 147 12.13 18.75 -11.05
C SER A 147 12.60 20.18 -10.75
N ASP A 148 13.59 20.65 -11.49
CA ASP A 148 14.08 22.03 -11.42
C ASP A 148 13.00 23.08 -11.77
N THR A 149 11.99 22.68 -12.53
CA THR A 149 10.84 23.51 -12.94
C THR A 149 9.67 23.44 -11.95
N GLY A 150 9.80 22.67 -10.86
CA GLY A 150 8.76 22.52 -9.85
C GLY A 150 7.63 21.56 -10.24
N ARG A 151 7.90 20.64 -11.19
CA ARG A 151 7.03 19.50 -11.51
C ARG A 151 7.31 18.37 -10.53
N GLU A 152 6.28 17.67 -10.11
CA GLU A 152 6.42 16.60 -9.11
C GLU A 152 6.09 15.23 -9.72
N ILE A 153 6.70 14.18 -9.17
CA ILE A 153 6.19 12.82 -9.27
C ILE A 153 5.31 12.59 -8.04
N ILE A 154 4.01 12.47 -8.26
CA ILE A 154 3.04 12.18 -7.21
C ILE A 154 2.67 10.70 -7.29
N VAL A 155 2.95 9.98 -6.21
CA VAL A 155 2.53 8.58 -6.03
C VAL A 155 1.25 8.58 -5.21
N THR A 156 0.18 7.98 -5.74
CA THR A 156 -1.13 7.91 -5.07
C THR A 156 -1.89 6.67 -5.50
N ASP A 157 -2.54 5.96 -4.57
CA ASP A 157 -3.11 4.62 -4.88
C ASP A 157 -4.18 4.63 -5.96
N SER A 158 -4.82 5.78 -6.22
CA SER A 158 -5.85 5.90 -7.25
C SER A 158 -5.86 7.27 -7.94
N ILE A 159 -6.14 7.27 -9.25
CA ILE A 159 -6.36 8.49 -10.04
C ILE A 159 -7.50 9.36 -9.50
N VAL A 160 -8.46 8.79 -8.79
CA VAL A 160 -9.56 9.57 -8.18
C VAL A 160 -9.10 10.46 -7.03
N PHE A 161 -7.85 10.31 -6.56
CA PHE A 161 -7.22 11.16 -5.56
C PHE A 161 -6.34 12.25 -6.18
N ALA A 162 -6.29 12.36 -7.51
CA ALA A 162 -5.62 13.45 -8.18
C ALA A 162 -6.29 14.79 -7.84
N LEU A 163 -5.46 15.82 -7.74
CA LEU A 163 -5.87 17.19 -7.47
C LEU A 163 -5.81 18.02 -8.76
N PRO A 164 -6.54 19.16 -8.83
CA PRO A 164 -6.49 20.04 -10.01
C PRO A 164 -5.07 20.50 -10.38
N GLU A 165 -4.20 20.70 -9.39
CA GLU A 165 -2.79 21.06 -9.58
C GLU A 165 -1.92 19.94 -10.16
N ASP A 166 -2.41 18.70 -10.20
CA ASP A 166 -1.65 17.58 -10.77
C ASP A 166 -1.60 17.61 -12.31
N ASN A 167 -2.29 18.56 -12.95
CA ASN A 167 -2.19 18.81 -14.40
C ASN A 167 -0.75 19.04 -14.89
N LYS A 168 0.11 19.58 -14.03
CA LYS A 168 1.52 19.82 -14.34
C LYS A 168 2.40 18.63 -13.96
N ASN A 169 1.93 17.70 -13.12
CA ASN A 169 2.71 16.66 -12.45
C ASN A 169 2.68 15.33 -13.19
N VAL A 170 3.60 14.43 -12.85
CA VAL A 170 3.51 13.01 -13.25
C VAL A 170 2.75 12.26 -12.16
N LEU A 171 1.72 11.51 -12.55
CA LEU A 171 0.95 10.68 -11.63
C LEU A 171 1.34 9.21 -11.75
N VAL A 172 1.80 8.62 -10.65
CA VAL A 172 1.95 7.16 -10.53
C VAL A 172 0.81 6.65 -9.65
N THR A 173 -0.04 5.82 -10.23
CA THR A 173 -1.22 5.25 -9.54
C THR A 173 -1.31 3.74 -9.70
N ALA A 174 -2.11 3.10 -8.86
CA ALA A 174 -2.35 1.65 -8.93
C ALA A 174 -3.78 1.30 -9.38
N GLY A 175 -4.54 2.30 -9.85
CA GLY A 175 -5.79 2.08 -10.59
C GLY A 175 -5.53 1.53 -12.00
N HIS A 176 -6.56 1.15 -12.74
CA HIS A 176 -6.40 0.57 -14.08
C HIS A 176 -6.46 1.62 -15.20
N THR A 177 -5.69 1.46 -16.28
CA THR A 177 -5.80 2.29 -17.52
C THR A 177 -6.89 1.76 -18.47
N GLY A 178 -8.05 1.45 -17.89
CA GLY A 178 -9.20 0.99 -18.69
C GLY A 178 -9.95 2.14 -19.35
N ARG A 179 -10.97 1.81 -20.14
CA ARG A 179 -11.82 2.81 -20.83
C ARG A 179 -12.38 3.89 -19.88
N SER A 180 -12.84 3.49 -18.68
CA SER A 180 -13.33 4.44 -17.68
C SER A 180 -12.19 5.23 -17.02
N GLY A 181 -11.03 4.59 -16.81
CA GLY A 181 -9.83 5.23 -16.24
C GLY A 181 -9.33 6.40 -17.09
N ALA A 182 -9.33 6.23 -18.42
CA ALA A 182 -8.95 7.29 -19.36
C ALA A 182 -9.75 8.58 -19.18
N LYS A 183 -11.06 8.48 -18.86
CA LYS A 183 -11.88 9.67 -18.61
C LYS A 183 -11.37 10.49 -17.42
N PHE A 184 -11.00 9.83 -16.32
CA PHE A 184 -10.47 10.51 -15.13
C PHE A 184 -9.08 11.10 -15.40
N LEU A 185 -8.25 10.38 -16.17
CA LEU A 185 -6.93 10.86 -16.59
C LEU A 185 -7.04 12.13 -17.45
N LEU A 186 -7.99 12.19 -18.37
CA LEU A 186 -8.21 13.36 -19.23
C LEU A 186 -8.85 14.55 -18.48
N GLU A 187 -9.62 14.29 -17.42
CA GLU A 187 -10.19 15.35 -16.57
C GLU A 187 -9.09 16.09 -15.79
N VAL A 188 -8.09 15.35 -15.31
CA VAL A 188 -6.92 15.92 -14.62
C VAL A 188 -5.88 16.44 -15.62
N SER A 189 -5.69 15.71 -16.73
CA SER A 189 -4.67 15.94 -17.76
C SER A 189 -3.27 16.16 -17.18
N PRO A 190 -2.70 15.17 -16.45
CA PRO A 190 -1.35 15.29 -15.88
C PRO A 190 -0.29 15.42 -16.98
N HIS A 191 0.92 15.83 -16.61
CA HIS A 191 2.05 15.89 -17.55
C HIS A 191 2.41 14.52 -18.12
N GLY A 192 2.22 13.47 -17.32
CA GLY A 192 2.26 12.08 -17.73
C GLY A 192 1.67 11.20 -16.64
N PHE A 193 1.33 9.96 -16.97
CA PHE A 193 0.80 9.02 -15.98
C PHE A 193 1.34 7.61 -16.13
N ILE A 194 1.34 6.89 -15.01
CA ILE A 194 1.55 5.45 -14.93
C ILE A 194 0.42 4.87 -14.09
N CYS A 195 -0.32 3.90 -14.61
CA CYS A 195 -1.33 3.16 -13.86
C CYS A 195 -1.09 1.65 -13.96
N SER A 196 -1.88 0.80 -13.33
CA SER A 196 -1.78 -0.67 -13.51
C SER A 196 -2.42 -1.13 -14.82
N ASP A 197 -1.84 -2.16 -15.45
CA ASP A 197 -2.44 -2.85 -16.60
C ASP A 197 -3.54 -3.86 -16.21
N GLY A 198 -3.76 -4.11 -14.91
CA GLY A 198 -4.71 -5.11 -14.43
C GLY A 198 -4.50 -6.50 -15.03
N GLY A 199 -3.23 -6.88 -15.29
CA GLY A 199 -2.84 -8.12 -15.93
C GLY A 199 -3.30 -8.19 -17.39
N MET A 200 -3.29 -7.04 -18.08
CA MET A 200 -3.89 -6.76 -19.40
C MET A 200 -5.43 -6.90 -19.46
N SER A 201 -6.01 -7.80 -18.68
CA SER A 201 -7.42 -8.18 -18.70
C SER A 201 -7.89 -8.71 -20.06
N LYS A 202 -9.12 -9.24 -20.11
CA LYS A 202 -9.71 -9.77 -21.36
C LYS A 202 -9.70 -8.70 -22.45
N ASN A 203 -9.25 -9.05 -23.66
CA ASN A 203 -9.18 -8.16 -24.82
C ASN A 203 -8.33 -6.89 -24.58
N ASN A 204 -7.27 -6.98 -23.76
CA ASN A 204 -6.40 -5.85 -23.40
C ASN A 204 -7.17 -4.68 -22.75
N ALA A 205 -8.29 -4.97 -22.10
CA ALA A 205 -9.16 -3.94 -21.52
C ALA A 205 -8.48 -3.12 -20.40
N GLY A 206 -7.44 -3.65 -19.76
CA GLY A 206 -6.69 -2.96 -18.71
C GLY A 206 -5.75 -1.88 -19.23
N ILE A 207 -5.40 -1.90 -20.51
CA ILE A 207 -4.57 -0.89 -21.18
C ILE A 207 -5.32 -0.09 -22.25
N ALA A 208 -6.60 -0.41 -22.51
CA ALA A 208 -7.40 0.20 -23.58
C ALA A 208 -7.50 1.74 -23.48
N GLY A 209 -7.30 2.30 -22.30
CA GLY A 209 -7.25 3.75 -22.09
C GLY A 209 -6.03 4.43 -22.71
N LEU A 210 -4.92 3.71 -22.96
CA LEU A 210 -3.72 4.26 -23.59
C LEU A 210 -4.01 4.82 -25.00
N GLU A 211 -4.86 4.13 -25.78
CA GLU A 211 -5.30 4.60 -27.10
C GLU A 211 -6.12 5.89 -26.97
N THR A 212 -7.04 5.94 -26.01
CA THR A 212 -7.84 7.15 -25.75
C THR A 212 -6.96 8.33 -25.30
N THR A 213 -5.98 8.11 -24.43
CA THR A 213 -5.07 9.18 -23.97
C THR A 213 -4.10 9.62 -25.06
N GLN A 214 -3.67 8.70 -25.93
CA GLN A 214 -2.90 8.99 -27.14
C GLN A 214 -3.62 9.97 -28.06
N GLU A 215 -4.90 9.72 -28.35
CA GLU A 215 -5.74 10.60 -29.19
C GLU A 215 -5.84 12.04 -28.65
N HIS A 216 -5.59 12.23 -27.35
CA HIS A 216 -5.67 13.51 -26.67
C HIS A 216 -4.30 14.11 -26.30
N GLY A 217 -3.20 13.52 -26.80
CA GLY A 217 -1.87 14.06 -26.55
C GLY A 217 -1.30 13.77 -25.14
N LEU A 218 -1.91 12.86 -24.38
CA LEU A 218 -1.50 12.57 -23.00
C LEU A 218 -0.56 11.36 -22.95
N ALA A 219 0.67 11.58 -22.47
CA ALA A 219 1.69 10.55 -22.27
C ALA A 219 1.28 9.57 -21.16
N GLY A 220 1.23 8.28 -21.48
CA GLY A 220 0.76 7.25 -20.57
C GLY A 220 1.52 5.94 -20.65
N ALA A 221 1.72 5.31 -19.49
CA ALA A 221 2.24 3.96 -19.38
C ALA A 221 1.45 3.12 -18.37
N CYS A 222 1.69 1.81 -18.40
CA CYS A 222 1.09 0.85 -17.48
C CYS A 222 2.16 -0.01 -16.78
N CYS A 223 2.04 -0.16 -15.47
CA CYS A 223 2.76 -1.12 -14.65
C CYS A 223 2.13 -2.52 -14.79
N ASP A 224 2.97 -3.55 -14.90
CA ASP A 224 2.57 -4.95 -14.86
C ASP A 224 1.99 -5.29 -13.48
N ALA A 225 0.71 -5.69 -13.44
CA ALA A 225 0.03 -6.14 -12.23
C ALA A 225 0.65 -7.39 -11.57
N TRP A 226 1.54 -8.10 -12.26
CA TRP A 226 2.30 -9.21 -11.70
C TRP A 226 3.66 -8.81 -11.10
N SER A 227 4.13 -7.60 -11.41
CA SER A 227 5.37 -7.04 -10.84
C SER A 227 5.14 -6.30 -9.53
N ALA A 228 3.94 -5.76 -9.32
CA ALA A 228 3.54 -5.07 -8.09
C ALA A 228 2.03 -5.23 -7.83
N PRO A 229 1.57 -5.15 -6.55
CA PRO A 229 0.16 -5.31 -6.21
C PRO A 229 -0.74 -4.24 -6.84
N VAL A 230 -1.84 -4.67 -7.46
CA VAL A 230 -2.90 -3.75 -7.89
C VAL A 230 -3.51 -3.07 -6.66
N GLY A 231 -3.66 -1.76 -6.72
CA GLY A 231 -4.15 -0.92 -5.62
C GLY A 231 -3.07 -0.37 -4.67
N ASP A 232 -1.78 -0.70 -4.86
CA ASP A 232 -0.67 -0.12 -4.10
C ASP A 232 0.32 0.60 -5.03
N ALA A 233 0.21 1.92 -5.12
CA ALA A 233 1.03 2.72 -6.04
C ALA A 233 2.48 2.86 -5.55
N PHE A 234 2.71 2.72 -4.24
CA PHE A 234 4.02 2.87 -3.63
C PHE A 234 4.87 1.64 -3.91
N LYS A 235 4.29 0.44 -3.77
CA LYS A 235 4.93 -0.79 -4.26
C LYS A 235 5.12 -0.75 -5.77
N ALA A 236 4.13 -0.29 -6.54
CA ALA A 236 4.33 -0.11 -7.98
C ALA A 236 5.53 0.82 -8.30
N PHE A 237 5.69 1.92 -7.58
CA PHE A 237 6.84 2.82 -7.76
C PHE A 237 8.17 2.24 -7.29
N GLU A 238 8.18 1.41 -6.24
CA GLU A 238 9.38 0.82 -5.67
C GLU A 238 9.91 -0.36 -6.49
N GLU A 239 9.04 -1.29 -6.89
CA GLU A 239 9.40 -2.58 -7.48
C GLU A 239 8.74 -2.88 -8.83
N GLY A 240 7.76 -2.07 -9.25
CA GLY A 240 6.99 -2.31 -10.46
C GLY A 240 7.78 -2.15 -11.75
N THR A 241 7.32 -2.86 -12.80
CA THR A 241 7.89 -2.83 -14.15
C THR A 241 6.83 -2.41 -15.17
N ILE A 242 7.23 -1.64 -16.19
CA ILE A 242 6.32 -1.19 -17.27
C ILE A 242 6.00 -2.34 -18.22
N SER A 243 4.71 -2.57 -18.47
CA SER A 243 4.20 -3.59 -19.41
C SER A 243 3.64 -3.03 -20.72
N ALA A 244 3.22 -1.75 -20.73
CA ALA A 244 2.72 -1.06 -21.91
C ALA A 244 2.92 0.46 -21.80
N CYS A 245 3.03 1.14 -22.94
CA CYS A 245 3.02 2.60 -23.03
C CYS A 245 2.45 3.04 -24.39
N ASN A 246 1.94 4.26 -24.47
CA ASN A 246 1.58 4.86 -25.76
C ASN A 246 2.80 5.53 -26.43
N ASP A 247 2.67 5.91 -27.70
CA ASP A 247 3.82 6.42 -28.46
C ASP A 247 4.33 7.75 -27.88
N ILE A 248 3.46 8.60 -27.32
CA ILE A 248 3.89 9.86 -26.69
C ILE A 248 4.78 9.60 -25.47
N ALA A 249 4.45 8.60 -24.64
CA ALA A 249 5.32 8.18 -23.55
C ALA A 249 6.62 7.56 -24.07
N ALA A 250 6.56 6.77 -25.15
CA ALA A 250 7.74 6.18 -25.78
C ALA A 250 8.69 7.24 -26.36
N GLU A 251 8.16 8.30 -26.97
CA GLU A 251 8.93 9.46 -27.46
C GLU A 251 9.63 10.21 -26.32
N ARG A 252 9.07 10.15 -25.10
CA ARG A 252 9.72 10.64 -23.86
C ARG A 252 10.68 9.64 -23.23
N GLY A 253 10.97 8.53 -23.92
CA GLY A 253 11.94 7.52 -23.49
C GLY A 253 11.39 6.50 -22.49
N VAL A 254 10.07 6.32 -22.41
CA VAL A 254 9.48 5.19 -21.68
C VAL A 254 9.57 3.93 -22.53
N GLU A 255 10.08 2.84 -21.96
CA GLU A 255 10.24 1.55 -22.62
C GLU A 255 9.59 0.42 -21.81
N ILE A 256 9.00 -0.56 -22.50
CA ILE A 256 8.49 -1.77 -21.85
C ILE A 256 9.66 -2.54 -21.22
N GLY A 257 9.50 -2.97 -19.97
CA GLY A 257 10.54 -3.65 -19.19
C GLY A 257 11.38 -2.73 -18.30
N MET A 258 11.25 -1.40 -18.41
CA MET A 258 11.87 -0.48 -17.46
C MET A 258 11.14 -0.48 -16.12
N THR A 259 11.80 -0.04 -15.05
CA THR A 259 11.12 0.13 -13.76
C THR A 259 10.13 1.30 -13.81
N VAL A 260 9.05 1.22 -13.03
CA VAL A 260 8.08 2.33 -12.90
C VAL A 260 8.77 3.60 -12.44
N ARG A 261 9.76 3.50 -11.53
CA ARG A 261 10.56 4.63 -11.08
C ARG A 261 11.26 5.33 -12.23
N GLU A 262 12.02 4.59 -13.05
CA GLU A 262 12.71 5.15 -14.21
C GLU A 262 11.73 5.77 -15.20
N ALA A 263 10.59 5.11 -15.45
CA ALA A 263 9.55 5.62 -16.35
C ALA A 263 8.96 6.94 -15.85
N ALA A 264 8.71 7.04 -14.55
CA ALA A 264 8.18 8.25 -13.94
C ALA A 264 9.17 9.42 -14.07
N PHE A 265 10.47 9.17 -13.89
CA PHE A 265 11.51 10.17 -14.13
C PHE A 265 11.64 10.56 -15.61
N LYS A 266 11.48 9.61 -16.54
CA LYS A 266 11.43 9.92 -17.98
C LYS A 266 10.25 10.81 -18.35
N LEU A 267 9.06 10.48 -17.83
CA LEU A 267 7.86 11.29 -18.01
C LEU A 267 7.99 12.67 -17.36
N LEU A 268 8.78 12.81 -16.29
CA LEU A 268 9.00 14.07 -15.57
C LEU A 268 9.79 15.09 -16.38
N GLU A 269 10.64 14.63 -17.31
CA GLU A 269 11.48 15.46 -18.17
C GLU A 269 10.64 16.48 -18.97
N GLU A 270 11.25 17.61 -19.31
CA GLU A 270 10.58 18.62 -20.12
C GLU A 270 10.38 18.12 -21.54
N VAL A 271 9.22 18.45 -22.10
CA VAL A 271 8.95 18.25 -23.52
C VAL A 271 9.35 19.55 -24.21
N ASN A 272 10.22 19.48 -25.20
CA ASN A 272 10.50 20.64 -26.04
C ASN A 272 9.22 20.96 -26.82
N GLU A 273 8.65 22.14 -26.60
CA GLU A 273 7.52 22.69 -27.37
C GLU A 273 7.87 22.89 -28.85
#